data_AF-A0A7K0W4E7-F1
#
_entry.id   AF-A0A7K0W4E7-F1
#
_cell.length_a   1.000
_cell.length_b   1.000
_cell.length_c   1.000
_cell.angle_alpha   90.00
_cell.angle_beta   90.00
_cell.angle_gamma   90.00
#
_symmetry.space_group_name_H-M   'P 1'
#
loop_
_entity.id
_entity.type
_entity.pdbx_description
1 polymer ?
#
loop_
_entity_poly.entity_id
_entity_poly.type
_entity_poly.pdbx_seq_one_letter_code
_entity_poly.pdbx_strand_id
1 'polypeptide(L)'
;VGLTRAEQRLYLTRAEYRSSWGAPNYNPPSRFLEEIPEEVIQWRNKSVTSSPISKRRDFTAPPPRATGKKSVAMDLAVGERVSHDTFGLGTVTALSGEGDRAEATINFGQYGEKRLLLRYAPVEKL
;
A
#
# COMPACT_ATOMS: atom_id res chain seq x y z
N VAL A 1 23.83 9.69 12.57
CA VAL A 1 23.97 9.08 13.92
C VAL A 1 23.35 7.70 14.07
N GLY A 2 22.19 7.39 13.48
CA GLY A 2 21.56 6.07 13.67
C GLY A 2 22.39 4.89 13.17
N LEU A 3 22.95 5.02 11.96
CA LEU A 3 23.78 3.98 11.33
C LEU A 3 25.09 3.72 12.10
N THR A 4 25.73 4.78 12.61
CA THR A 4 27.01 4.72 13.33
C THR A 4 26.90 4.26 14.79
N ARG A 5 25.71 3.91 15.26
CA ARG A 5 25.52 3.32 16.61
C ARG A 5 25.68 1.80 16.62
N ALA A 6 25.55 1.14 15.48
CA ALA A 6 25.71 -0.29 15.38
C ALA A 6 27.19 -0.65 15.19
N GLU A 7 27.74 -1.48 16.07
CA GLU A 7 29.15 -1.92 15.97
C GLU A 7 29.32 -3.18 15.11
N GLN A 8 28.38 -4.13 15.20
CA GLN A 8 28.49 -5.43 14.52
C GLN A 8 27.38 -5.66 13.48
N ARG A 9 26.11 -5.41 13.84
CA ARG A 9 24.96 -5.69 12.98
C ARG A 9 23.95 -4.56 13.06
N LEU A 10 23.51 -4.08 11.90
CA LEU A 10 22.43 -3.12 11.77
C LEU A 10 21.21 -3.81 11.17
N TYR A 11 20.08 -3.74 11.87
CA TYR A 11 18.79 -4.17 11.33
C TYR A 11 17.94 -2.97 11.00
N LEU A 12 17.56 -2.85 9.73
CA LEU A 12 16.61 -1.85 9.27
C LEU A 12 15.27 -2.52 9.03
N THR A 13 14.23 -1.97 9.65
CA THR A 13 12.85 -2.42 9.48
C THR A 13 12.00 -1.25 9.05
N ARG A 14 11.13 -1.47 8.07
CA ARG A 14 10.08 -0.52 7.68
C ARG A 14 8.73 -1.18 7.79
N ALA A 15 7.72 -0.36 8.02
CA ALA A 15 6.33 -0.73 7.86
C ALA A 15 5.74 0.18 6.79
N GLU A 16 5.12 -0.40 5.79
CA GLU A 16 4.38 0.34 4.77
C GLU A 16 3.16 1.05 5.36
N TYR A 17 2.63 0.49 6.45
CA TYR A 17 1.47 0.99 7.15
C TYR A 17 1.73 1.09 8.65
N ARG A 18 1.32 2.20 9.26
CA ARG A 18 1.32 2.37 10.72
C ARG A 18 0.03 3.04 11.15
N SER A 19 -0.60 2.50 12.20
CA SER A 19 -1.64 3.23 12.91
C SER A 19 -0.98 4.22 13.86
N SER A 20 -1.32 5.50 13.69
CA SER A 20 -0.85 6.58 14.57
C SER A 20 -2.05 7.44 14.92
N TRP A 21 -2.27 7.71 16.21
CA TRP A 21 -3.45 8.43 16.71
C TRP A 21 -4.79 7.88 16.23
N GLY A 22 -4.90 6.55 16.16
CA GLY A 22 -6.14 5.87 15.78
C GLY A 22 -6.45 5.91 14.28
N ALA A 23 -5.60 6.54 13.47
CA ALA A 23 -5.78 6.60 12.02
C ALA A 23 -4.71 5.78 11.27
N PRO A 24 -5.10 5.07 10.19
CA PRO A 24 -4.18 4.50 9.21
C PRO A 24 -3.27 5.58 8.61
N ASN A 25 -1.95 5.33 8.54
CA ASN A 25 -1.05 6.14 7.72
C ASN A 25 -0.09 5.29 6.89
N TYR A 26 0.03 5.63 5.62
CA TYR A 26 0.95 5.01 4.67
C TYR A 26 2.32 5.69 4.75
N ASN A 27 3.37 4.88 4.88
CA ASN A 27 4.73 5.37 4.99
C ASN A 27 5.55 4.85 3.80
N PRO A 28 5.91 5.73 2.84
CA PRO A 28 6.79 5.33 1.75
C PRO A 28 8.16 4.87 2.28
N PRO A 29 8.92 4.10 1.50
CA PRO A 29 10.30 3.77 1.84
C PRO A 29 11.10 5.05 2.15
N SER A 30 12.00 4.97 3.14
CA SER A 30 12.92 6.07 3.39
C SER A 30 13.87 6.23 2.21
N ARG A 31 14.06 7.47 1.72
CA ARG A 31 15.02 7.78 0.64
C ARG A 31 16.44 7.29 0.96
N PHE A 32 16.82 7.27 2.23
CA PHE A 32 18.14 6.83 2.67
C PHE A 32 18.39 5.33 2.44
N LEU A 33 17.36 4.54 2.17
CA LEU A 33 17.54 3.13 1.78
C LEU A 33 18.15 2.99 0.39
N GLU A 34 17.92 3.96 -0.51
CA GLU A 34 18.50 3.98 -1.87
C GLU A 34 19.96 4.41 -1.87
N GLU A 35 20.40 5.11 -0.82
CA GLU A 35 21.79 5.54 -0.64
C GLU A 35 22.70 4.42 -0.11
N ILE A 36 22.13 3.31 0.39
CA ILE A 36 22.90 2.17 0.90
C ILE A 36 23.24 1.23 -0.26
N PRO A 37 24.52 0.91 -0.50
CA PRO A 37 24.91 -0.03 -1.55
C PRO A 37 24.21 -1.39 -1.40
N GLU A 38 23.61 -1.92 -2.48
CA GLU A 38 22.82 -3.16 -2.43
C GLU A 38 23.66 -4.38 -2.01
N GLU A 39 24.96 -4.35 -2.28
CA GLU A 39 25.94 -5.40 -1.95
C GLU A 39 26.08 -5.65 -0.45
N VAL A 40 25.81 -4.65 0.39
CA VAL A 40 25.88 -4.81 1.86
C VAL A 40 24.52 -5.15 2.48
N ILE A 41 23.44 -5.20 1.68
CA ILE A 41 22.08 -5.43 2.18
C ILE A 41 21.73 -6.92 2.07
N GLN A 42 21.47 -7.55 3.22
CA GLN A 42 20.86 -8.87 3.27
C GLN A 42 19.34 -8.75 3.46
N TRP A 43 18.60 -9.01 2.38
CA TRP A 43 17.13 -9.00 2.42
C TRP A 43 16.57 -10.27 3.08
N ARG A 44 16.02 -10.13 4.29
CA ARG A 44 15.41 -11.24 5.03
C ARG A 44 14.00 -11.61 4.55
N ASN A 45 13.30 -10.67 3.92
CA ASN A 45 11.94 -10.84 3.42
C ASN A 45 11.88 -10.57 1.91
N LYS A 46 12.59 -11.35 1.10
CA LYS A 46 12.21 -11.46 -0.33
C LYS A 46 11.02 -12.42 -0.41
N SER A 47 9.82 -11.93 -0.09
CA SER A 47 8.63 -12.61 -0.61
C SER A 47 8.78 -12.62 -2.13
N VAL A 48 8.74 -13.83 -2.71
CA VAL A 48 8.93 -14.08 -4.14
C VAL A 48 7.79 -13.41 -4.90
N THR A 49 7.92 -12.12 -5.17
CA THR A 49 7.12 -11.38 -6.15
C THR A 49 7.97 -10.22 -6.62
N SER A 50 8.98 -10.53 -7.41
CA SER A 50 9.67 -9.56 -8.24
C SER A 50 8.70 -9.08 -9.33
N SER A 51 7.85 -8.12 -9.01
CA SER A 51 7.23 -7.29 -10.05
C SER A 51 8.33 -6.34 -10.56
N PRO A 52 8.64 -6.33 -11.86
CA PRO A 52 9.73 -5.53 -12.39
C PRO A 52 9.45 -4.05 -12.14
N ILE A 53 10.48 -3.37 -11.63
CA ILE A 53 10.56 -1.92 -11.49
C ILE A 53 10.26 -1.28 -12.85
N SER A 54 9.06 -0.73 -12.98
CA SER A 54 8.73 0.15 -14.09
C SER A 54 9.12 1.58 -13.73
N LYS A 55 9.80 2.21 -14.69
CA LYS A 55 10.54 3.46 -14.59
C LYS A 55 9.72 4.63 -14.04
N ARG A 56 10.41 5.45 -13.23
CA ARG A 56 10.31 6.92 -13.05
C ARG A 56 8.99 7.58 -13.49
N ARG A 57 8.33 8.25 -12.52
CA ARG A 57 7.68 9.53 -12.79
C ARG A 57 8.00 10.52 -11.68
N ASP A 58 8.67 11.59 -12.07
CA ASP A 58 8.79 12.82 -11.28
C ASP A 58 7.38 13.39 -11.05
N PHE A 59 7.01 13.65 -9.80
CA PHE A 59 5.75 14.33 -9.46
C PHE A 59 6.06 15.60 -8.68
N THR A 60 6.29 16.69 -9.40
CA THR A 60 5.97 18.04 -8.95
C THR A 60 4.53 18.33 -9.38
N ALA A 61 3.55 18.08 -8.51
CA ALA A 61 2.17 18.51 -8.72
C ALA A 61 1.59 19.12 -7.43
N PRO A 62 0.75 20.17 -7.52
CA PRO A 62 0.19 20.86 -6.36
C PRO A 62 -0.87 20.00 -5.64
N PRO A 63 -1.23 20.32 -4.37
CA PRO A 63 -2.17 19.51 -3.59
C PRO A 63 -3.56 19.49 -4.25
N PRO A 64 -4.22 18.31 -4.33
CA PRO A 64 -5.53 18.21 -4.96
C PRO A 64 -6.58 18.93 -4.11
N ARG A 65 -7.24 19.89 -4.75
CA ARG A 65 -8.40 20.62 -4.26
C ARG A 65 -9.60 19.68 -4.18
N ALA A 66 -10.31 19.73 -3.06
CA ALA A 66 -11.50 18.92 -2.82
C ALA A 66 -12.59 19.14 -3.87
N THR A 67 -12.95 18.07 -4.59
CA THR A 67 -14.13 18.00 -5.46
C THR A 67 -14.79 16.64 -5.32
N GLY A 68 -16.13 16.65 -5.30
CA GLY A 68 -17.01 15.59 -4.79
C GLY A 68 -16.65 14.16 -5.22
N LYS A 69 -16.69 13.26 -4.23
CA LYS A 69 -16.52 11.81 -4.34
C LYS A 69 -17.32 11.22 -5.50
N LYS A 70 -16.70 11.12 -6.69
CA LYS A 70 -16.96 10.01 -7.58
C LYS A 70 -16.25 8.82 -6.96
N SER A 71 -17.01 7.78 -6.67
CA SER A 71 -16.49 6.52 -6.16
C SER A 71 -15.37 6.03 -7.09
N VAL A 72 -14.13 6.20 -6.65
CA VAL A 72 -12.92 5.56 -7.24
C VAL A 72 -13.10 4.03 -7.32
N ALA A 73 -14.10 3.53 -6.59
CA ALA A 73 -14.64 2.18 -6.60
C ALA A 73 -14.94 1.57 -7.99
N MET A 74 -15.18 2.37 -9.05
CA MET A 74 -15.46 1.83 -10.40
C MET A 74 -14.22 1.51 -11.23
N ASP A 75 -13.02 1.95 -10.82
CA ASP A 75 -11.78 1.75 -11.58
C ASP A 75 -10.82 0.74 -10.92
N LEU A 76 -11.32 -0.11 -10.04
CA LEU A 76 -10.50 -1.16 -9.43
C LEU A 76 -10.32 -2.34 -10.37
N ALA A 77 -9.11 -2.90 -10.41
CA ALA A 77 -8.80 -4.16 -11.06
C ALA A 77 -8.53 -5.28 -10.05
N VAL A 78 -8.69 -6.53 -10.50
CA VAL A 78 -8.22 -7.70 -9.74
C VAL A 78 -6.68 -7.67 -9.67
N GLY A 79 -6.14 -7.92 -8.49
CA GLY A 79 -4.71 -7.80 -8.17
C GLY A 79 -4.30 -6.41 -7.67
N GLU A 80 -5.21 -5.44 -7.68
CA GLU A 80 -4.92 -4.08 -7.27
C GLU A 80 -4.91 -3.92 -5.75
N ARG A 81 -4.13 -2.96 -5.27
CA ARG A 81 -3.99 -2.66 -3.84
C ARG A 81 -4.97 -1.57 -3.46
N VAL A 82 -5.65 -1.79 -2.35
CA VAL A 82 -6.67 -0.88 -1.82
C VAL A 82 -6.41 -0.59 -0.35
N SER A 83 -6.75 0.62 0.07
CA SER A 83 -6.82 1.01 1.48
C SER A 83 -8.27 1.08 1.92
N HIS A 84 -8.60 0.50 3.08
CA HIS A 84 -9.90 0.61 3.73
C HIS A 84 -9.73 1.11 5.16
N ASP A 85 -10.62 2.00 5.61
CA ASP A 85 -10.54 2.65 6.92
C ASP A 85 -10.48 1.65 8.11
N THR A 86 -11.39 0.67 8.11
CA THR A 86 -11.44 -0.37 9.17
C THR A 86 -10.41 -1.47 9.05
N PHE A 87 -10.18 -1.98 7.83
CA PHE A 87 -9.41 -3.22 7.61
C PHE A 87 -7.97 -2.95 7.15
N GLY A 88 -7.64 -1.70 6.83
CA GLY A 88 -6.33 -1.30 6.33
C GLY A 88 -6.12 -1.70 4.87
N LEU A 89 -4.90 -2.08 4.54
CA LEU A 89 -4.49 -2.44 3.18
C LEU A 89 -4.98 -3.84 2.81
N GLY A 90 -5.48 -3.99 1.60
CA GLY A 90 -5.78 -5.29 1.03
C GLY A 90 -5.52 -5.36 -0.46
N THR A 91 -5.51 -6.58 -0.98
CA THR A 91 -5.40 -6.85 -2.42
C THR A 91 -6.73 -7.37 -2.93
N VAL A 92 -7.23 -6.76 -3.99
CA VAL A 92 -8.44 -7.23 -4.67
C VAL A 92 -8.16 -8.60 -5.26
N THR A 93 -8.83 -9.63 -4.75
CA THR A 93 -8.70 -11.01 -5.21
C THR A 93 -9.75 -11.35 -6.25
N ALA A 94 -10.94 -10.74 -6.15
CA ALA A 94 -11.99 -10.89 -7.14
C ALA A 94 -12.88 -9.64 -7.20
N LEU A 95 -13.40 -9.36 -8.39
CA LEU A 95 -14.45 -8.37 -8.63
C LEU A 95 -15.64 -9.10 -9.24
N SER A 96 -16.83 -8.85 -8.71
CA SER A 96 -18.06 -9.46 -9.18
C SER A 96 -19.18 -8.44 -9.18
N GLY A 97 -20.07 -8.50 -10.17
CA GLY A 97 -21.14 -7.52 -10.33
C GLY A 97 -20.69 -6.27 -11.09
N GLU A 98 -21.67 -5.47 -11.48
CA GLU A 98 -21.50 -4.30 -12.33
C GLU A 98 -22.23 -3.10 -11.73
N GLY A 99 -21.69 -1.91 -11.94
CA GLY A 99 -22.31 -0.66 -11.52
C GLY A 99 -22.55 -0.59 -9.99
N ASP A 100 -23.80 -0.34 -9.61
CA ASP A 100 -24.21 -0.12 -8.21
C ASP A 100 -24.17 -1.37 -7.32
N ARG A 101 -24.06 -2.56 -7.92
CA ARG A 101 -23.96 -3.86 -7.22
C ARG A 101 -22.58 -4.48 -7.34
N ALA A 102 -21.58 -3.70 -7.72
CA ALA A 102 -20.22 -4.19 -7.80
C ALA A 102 -19.70 -4.55 -6.39
N GLU A 103 -19.19 -5.76 -6.26
CA GLU A 103 -18.62 -6.35 -5.06
C GLU A 103 -17.15 -6.66 -5.29
N ALA A 104 -16.31 -6.25 -4.34
CA ALA A 104 -14.89 -6.58 -4.32
C ALA A 104 -14.61 -7.57 -3.20
N THR A 105 -13.99 -8.69 -3.53
CA THR A 105 -13.36 -9.58 -2.55
C THR A 105 -11.93 -9.11 -2.37
N ILE A 106 -11.62 -8.60 -1.18
CA ILE A 106 -10.32 -8.02 -0.85
C ILE A 106 -9.69 -8.84 0.27
N ASN A 107 -8.45 -9.26 0.06
CA ASN A 107 -7.65 -9.93 1.07
C ASN A 107 -6.85 -8.90 1.87
N PHE A 108 -7.21 -8.71 3.14
CA PHE A 108 -6.58 -7.73 4.04
C PHE A 108 -5.40 -8.32 4.84
N GLY A 109 -4.89 -9.49 4.43
CA GLY A 109 -3.79 -10.19 5.10
C GLY A 109 -4.19 -10.65 6.51
N GLN A 110 -3.96 -9.80 7.51
CA GLN A 110 -4.23 -10.12 8.93
C GLN A 110 -5.71 -10.34 9.24
N TYR A 111 -6.61 -9.68 8.50
CA TYR A 111 -8.06 -9.80 8.68
C TYR A 111 -8.72 -10.82 7.74
N GLY A 112 -7.92 -11.49 6.91
CA GLY A 112 -8.38 -12.45 5.90
C GLY A 112 -9.13 -11.78 4.75
N GLU A 113 -9.89 -12.59 4.01
CA GLU A 113 -10.69 -12.14 2.87
C GLU A 113 -12.03 -11.57 3.33
N LYS A 114 -12.39 -10.40 2.79
CA LYS A 114 -13.68 -9.75 3.03
C LYS A 114 -14.31 -9.37 1.70
N ARG A 115 -15.63 -9.60 1.60
CA ARG A 115 -16.45 -9.17 0.48
C ARG A 115 -17.13 -7.85 0.82
N LEU A 116 -16.87 -6.84 0.01
CA LEU A 116 -17.30 -5.46 0.24
C LEU A 116 -18.05 -4.94 -0.99
N LEU A 117 -19.20 -4.29 -0.76
CA LEU A 117 -19.92 -3.58 -1.82
C LEU A 117 -19.21 -2.26 -2.11
N LEU A 118 -18.73 -2.10 -3.35
CA LEU A 118 -17.91 -0.97 -3.80
C LEU A 118 -18.62 0.39 -3.66
N ARG A 119 -19.95 0.40 -3.72
CA ARG A 119 -20.77 1.60 -3.51
C ARG A 119 -20.70 2.16 -2.08
N TYR A 120 -20.51 1.29 -1.09
CA TYR A 120 -20.58 1.64 0.33
C TYR A 120 -19.24 1.49 1.05
N ALA A 121 -18.28 0.81 0.45
CA ALA A 121 -16.96 0.64 1.03
C ALA A 121 -16.10 1.89 0.75
N PRO A 122 -15.59 2.58 1.78
CA PRO A 122 -14.61 3.64 1.61
C PRO A 122 -13.25 3.03 1.24
N VAL A 123 -13.13 2.55 0.01
CA VAL A 123 -11.89 2.01 -0.55
C VAL A 123 -11.18 3.06 -1.40
N GLU A 124 -9.90 3.28 -1.08
CA GLU A 124 -9.02 4.14 -1.86
C GLU A 124 -8.00 3.28 -2.61
N LYS A 125 -7.90 3.50 -3.93
CA LYS A 125 -6.89 2.89 -4.80
C LYS A 125 -5.51 3.45 -4.49
N LEU A 126 -4.50 2.57 -4.43
CA LEU A 126 -3.08 2.92 -4.24
C LEU A 126 -2.26 2.63 -5.49
#